data_AF-A0A836CJ19-F1
#
_entry.id   AF-A0A836CJ19-F1
#
_cell.length_a   1.000
_cell.length_b   1.000
_cell.length_c   1.000
_cell.angle_alpha   90.00
_cell.angle_beta   90.00
_cell.angle_gamma   90.00
#
_symmetry.space_group_name_H-M   'P 1'
#
loop_
_entity.id
_entity.type
_entity.pdbx_description
1 polymer ?
#
loop_
_entity_poly.entity_id
_entity_poly.type
_entity_poly.pdbx_seq_one_letter_code
_entity_poly.pdbx_strand_id
1 'polypeptide(L)'
;MAAGEEEKKGGLPFWLDPSTRGGAVVVPVLSVLLPIAAYFVLTSQGMDGLKAGNYVTVTYILLGMVGWAGTYFFRVATKNMTYAQQLRDYEQAVIQKRFEELQEDEVEALLDEIDEDATAEKVNFD
;
A
#
# COMPACT_ATOMS: atom_id res chain seq x y z
N MET A 1 -8.19 -28.49 -5.95
CA MET A 1 -8.33 -28.09 -4.53
C MET A 1 -6.93 -27.88 -3.96
N ALA A 2 -6.39 -26.66 -4.06
CA ALA A 2 -5.14 -26.25 -3.41
C ALA A 2 -5.26 -24.75 -3.13
N ALA A 3 -6.08 -24.43 -2.14
CA ALA A 3 -6.21 -23.08 -1.64
C ALA A 3 -5.20 -22.89 -0.50
N GLY A 4 -4.46 -21.79 -0.57
CA GLY A 4 -3.93 -21.12 0.60
C GLY A 4 -2.52 -21.52 0.97
N GLU A 5 -1.55 -20.77 0.46
CA GLU A 5 -0.51 -20.16 1.29
C GLU A 5 -0.22 -18.76 0.73
N GLU A 6 -1.02 -17.77 1.13
CA GLU A 6 -0.55 -16.39 1.05
C GLU A 6 0.58 -16.23 2.06
N GLU A 7 1.81 -16.12 1.55
CA GLU A 7 2.98 -15.76 2.33
C GLU A 7 2.69 -14.49 3.14
N LYS A 8 2.60 -14.64 4.47
CA LYS A 8 2.71 -13.52 5.41
C LYS A 8 4.11 -12.93 5.29
N LYS A 9 4.28 -11.98 4.37
CA LYS A 9 5.44 -11.07 4.36
C LYS A 9 5.54 -10.43 5.74
N GLY A 10 6.66 -10.66 6.43
CA GLY A 10 6.88 -10.27 7.81
C GLY A 10 6.45 -8.84 8.11
N GLY A 11 5.25 -8.70 8.68
CA GLY A 11 4.72 -7.43 9.16
C GLY A 11 5.41 -7.03 10.46
N LEU A 12 5.50 -5.72 10.70
CA LEU A 12 5.94 -5.17 11.99
C LEU A 12 5.19 -5.87 13.14
N PRO A 13 5.83 -6.08 14.31
CA PRO A 13 5.14 -6.68 15.45
C PRO A 13 3.89 -5.85 15.80
N PHE A 14 2.87 -6.48 16.39
CA PHE A 14 1.54 -5.87 16.58
C PHE A 14 1.55 -4.51 17.32
N TRP A 15 2.59 -4.23 18.09
CA TRP A 15 2.80 -2.96 18.79
C TRP A 15 3.53 -1.89 17.98
N LEU A 16 4.17 -2.23 16.85
CA LEU A 16 4.77 -1.27 15.90
C LEU A 16 3.95 -1.12 14.62
N ASP A 17 2.92 -1.93 14.41
CA ASP A 17 2.02 -1.79 13.28
C ASP A 17 1.01 -0.64 13.52
N PRO A 18 1.09 0.48 12.77
CA PRO A 18 0.22 1.64 12.94
C PRO A 18 -1.27 1.34 12.73
N SER A 19 -1.60 0.27 12.01
CA SER A 19 -2.99 -0.14 11.74
C SER A 19 -3.65 -0.89 12.90
N THR A 20 -2.86 -1.36 13.87
CA THR A 20 -3.33 -2.11 15.04
C THR A 20 -3.49 -1.18 16.26
N ARG A 21 -4.38 -1.56 17.21
CA ARG A 21 -4.61 -0.81 18.46
C ARG A 21 -3.33 -0.51 19.25
N GLY A 22 -2.35 -1.42 19.22
CA GLY A 22 -1.05 -1.25 19.86
C GLY A 22 -0.20 -0.19 19.17
N GLY A 23 0.02 -0.31 17.86
CA GLY A 23 0.83 0.66 17.13
C GLY A 23 0.19 2.04 16.99
N ALA A 24 -1.14 2.15 17.01
CA ALA A 24 -1.84 3.44 17.05
C ALA A 24 -1.46 4.30 18.28
N VAL A 25 -1.00 3.68 19.38
CA VAL A 25 -0.52 4.39 20.57
C VAL A 25 1.00 4.46 20.62
N VAL A 26 1.70 3.37 20.29
CA VAL A 26 3.16 3.30 20.42
C VAL A 26 3.85 4.19 19.38
N VAL A 27 3.38 4.22 18.13
CA VAL A 27 4.00 5.02 17.06
C VAL A 27 3.99 6.52 17.36
N PRO A 28 2.87 7.16 17.77
CA PRO A 28 2.91 8.59 18.11
C PRO A 28 3.74 8.86 19.36
N VAL A 29 3.71 7.98 20.38
CA VAL A 29 4.55 8.12 21.57
C VAL A 29 6.04 8.09 21.20
N LEU A 30 6.46 7.11 20.39
CA LEU A 30 7.84 7.04 19.89
C LEU A 30 8.21 8.25 19.03
N SER A 31 7.28 8.72 18.20
CA SER A 31 7.48 9.90 17.36
C SER A 31 7.75 11.17 18.18
N VAL A 32 7.08 11.36 19.31
CA VAL A 32 7.34 12.48 20.24
C VAL A 32 8.66 12.30 20.99
N LEU A 33 9.01 11.06 21.36
CA LEU A 33 10.26 10.78 22.04
C LEU A 33 11.49 10.96 21.13
N LEU A 34 11.34 10.79 19.82
CA LEU A 34 12.43 10.90 18.85
C LEU A 34 13.14 12.27 18.84
N PRO A 35 12.47 13.42 18.68
CA PRO A 35 13.13 14.73 18.74
C PRO A 35 13.67 15.04 20.14
N ILE A 36 12.99 14.57 21.20
CA ILE A 36 13.47 14.74 22.58
C ILE A 36 14.80 14.01 22.78
N ALA A 37 14.90 12.76 22.34
CA ALA A 37 16.13 11.98 22.39
C ALA A 37 17.23 12.63 21.56
N ALA A 38 16.93 13.11 20.35
CA ALA A 38 17.90 13.81 19.50
C ALA A 38 18.45 15.08 20.16
N TYR A 39 17.59 15.84 20.85
CA TYR A 39 18.01 17.01 21.62
C TYR A 39 19.01 16.66 22.75
N PHE A 40 18.71 15.62 23.53
CA PHE A 40 19.63 15.15 24.58
C PHE A 40 20.96 14.66 24.02
N VAL A 41 20.95 13.95 22.88
CA VAL A 41 22.17 13.50 22.21
C VAL A 41 23.04 14.69 21.77
N LEU A 42 22.45 15.72 21.16
CA LEU A 42 23.20 16.89 20.70
C LEU A 42 23.74 17.73 21.86
N THR A 43 22.95 17.94 22.90
CA THR A 43 23.40 18.69 24.10
C THR A 43 24.47 17.94 24.88
N SER A 44 24.42 16.61 24.93
CA SER A 44 25.48 15.78 25.57
C SER A 44 26.83 15.88 24.86
N GLN A 45 26.85 16.24 23.58
CA GLN A 45 28.06 16.50 22.80
C GLN A 45 28.61 17.93 22.98
N GLY A 46 28.03 18.72 23.89
CA GLY A 46 28.47 20.08 24.19
C GLY A 46 27.86 21.15 23.28
N MET A 47 26.83 20.81 22.49
CA MET A 47 26.08 21.81 21.71
C MET A 47 25.22 22.67 22.63
N ASP A 48 25.24 23.98 22.40
CA ASP A 48 24.36 24.93 23.10
C ASP A 48 22.89 24.52 22.96
N GLY A 49 22.14 24.61 24.07
CA GLY A 49 20.76 24.14 24.14
C GLY A 49 19.83 24.86 23.15
N LEU A 50 20.00 26.17 22.95
CA LEU A 50 19.18 26.92 21.98
C LEU A 50 19.49 26.49 20.54
N LYS A 51 20.78 26.30 20.22
CA LYS A 51 21.18 25.80 18.90
C LYS A 51 20.66 24.38 18.66
N ALA A 52 20.85 23.48 19.62
CA ALA A 52 20.38 22.09 19.52
C ALA A 52 18.85 22.03 19.32
N GLY A 53 18.09 22.81 20.08
CA GLY A 53 16.63 22.90 19.94
C GLY A 53 16.20 23.36 18.55
N ASN A 54 16.85 24.38 17.99
CA ASN A 54 16.56 24.88 16.65
C ASN A 54 16.83 23.83 15.58
N TYR A 55 18.00 23.18 15.60
CA TYR A 55 18.34 22.15 14.61
C TYR A 55 17.36 20.98 14.64
N VAL A 56 17.09 20.44 15.84
CA VAL A 56 16.15 19.30 15.98
C VAL A 56 14.76 19.68 15.47
N THR A 57 14.26 20.84 15.86
CA THR A 57 12.92 21.29 15.47
C THR A 57 12.82 21.49 13.97
N VAL A 58 13.76 22.22 13.37
CA VAL A 58 13.77 22.49 11.93
C VAL A 58 13.89 21.19 11.14
N THR A 59 14.83 20.31 11.51
CA THR A 59 15.01 19.02 10.83
C THR A 59 13.79 18.12 10.96
N TYR A 60 13.21 18.00 12.16
CA TYR A 60 12.04 17.16 12.38
C TYR A 60 10.83 17.63 11.58
N ILE A 61 10.55 18.95 11.58
CA ILE A 61 9.43 19.52 10.82
C ILE A 61 9.66 19.38 9.32
N LEU A 62 10.86 19.67 8.82
CA LEU A 62 11.17 19.55 7.40
C LEU A 62 11.04 18.11 6.90
N LEU A 63 11.59 17.14 7.64
CA LEU A 63 11.45 15.72 7.30
C LEU A 63 9.99 15.26 7.38
N GLY A 64 9.25 15.71 8.40
CA GLY A 64 7.82 15.43 8.52
C GLY A 64 7.03 15.98 7.33
N MET A 65 7.30 17.22 6.91
CA MET A 65 6.66 17.83 5.74
C MET A 65 7.01 17.10 4.44
N VAL A 66 8.29 16.78 4.22
CA VAL A 66 8.72 16.05 3.02
C VAL A 66 8.14 14.65 3.00
N GLY A 67 8.15 13.94 4.13
CA GLY A 67 7.55 12.61 4.26
C GLY A 67 6.04 12.66 4.02
N TRP A 68 5.34 13.61 4.63
CA TRP A 68 3.91 13.81 4.44
C TRP A 68 3.58 14.15 2.98
N ALA A 69 4.29 15.10 2.37
CA ALA A 69 4.14 15.44 0.95
C ALA A 69 4.43 14.23 0.04
N GLY A 70 5.45 13.44 0.37
CA GLY A 70 5.80 12.19 -0.32
C GLY A 70 4.65 11.19 -0.35
N THR A 71 3.80 11.14 0.70
CA THR A 71 2.61 10.28 0.68
C THR A 71 1.63 10.63 -0.44
N TYR A 72 1.52 11.91 -0.78
CA TYR A 72 0.68 12.36 -1.89
C TYR A 72 1.30 12.03 -3.24
N PHE A 73 2.62 12.22 -3.39
CA PHE A 73 3.33 11.81 -4.60
C PHE A 73 3.17 10.30 -4.86
N PHE A 74 3.33 9.47 -3.83
CA PHE A 74 3.14 8.02 -3.94
C PHE A 74 1.70 7.67 -4.33
N ARG A 75 0.70 8.30 -3.68
CA ARG A 75 -0.72 8.10 -4.02
C ARG A 75 -1.03 8.43 -5.48
N VAL A 76 -0.43 9.50 -6.02
CA VAL A 76 -0.57 9.88 -7.43
C VAL A 76 0.14 8.89 -8.35
N ALA A 77 1.37 8.48 -8.02
CA ALA A 77 2.15 7.54 -8.83
C ALA A 77 1.49 6.16 -8.92
N THR A 78 0.92 5.66 -7.82
CA THR A 78 0.23 4.35 -7.78
C THR A 78 -1.13 4.38 -8.48
N LYS A 79 -1.64 5.56 -8.91
CA LYS A 79 -2.97 5.72 -9.53
C LYS A 79 -4.13 5.09 -8.73
N ASN A 80 -4.00 5.00 -7.40
CA ASN A 80 -5.10 4.61 -6.51
C ASN A 80 -6.07 5.79 -6.37
N MET A 81 -6.79 6.09 -7.46
CA MET A 81 -7.95 6.98 -7.43
C MET A 81 -9.12 6.16 -6.91
N THR A 82 -9.66 6.56 -5.75
CA THR A 82 -10.77 5.87 -5.07
C THR A 82 -11.90 5.48 -6.02
N TYR A 83 -12.25 6.34 -6.97
CA TYR A 83 -13.28 6.05 -7.97
C TYR A 83 -12.86 4.97 -8.99
N ALA A 84 -11.65 5.07 -9.54
CA ALA A 84 -11.16 4.10 -10.52
C ALA A 84 -10.96 2.70 -9.91
N GLN A 85 -10.60 2.64 -8.62
CA GLN A 85 -10.49 1.39 -7.89
C GLN A 85 -11.86 0.78 -7.61
N GLN A 86 -12.81 1.58 -7.09
CA GLN A 86 -14.18 1.12 -6.85
C GLN A 86 -14.89 0.64 -8.12
N LEU A 87 -14.72 1.36 -9.24
CA LEU A 87 -15.33 0.97 -10.51
C LEU A 87 -14.80 -0.37 -10.99
N ARG A 88 -13.47 -0.55 -11.01
CA ARG A 88 -12.85 -1.82 -11.37
C ARG A 88 -13.32 -2.96 -10.47
N ASP A 89 -13.38 -2.74 -9.16
CA ASP A 89 -13.79 -3.77 -8.19
C ASP A 89 -15.27 -4.16 -8.39
N TYR A 90 -16.14 -3.18 -8.72
CA TYR A 90 -17.54 -3.44 -9.06
C TYR A 90 -17.68 -4.19 -10.38
N GLU A 91 -16.97 -3.78 -11.42
CA GLU A 91 -16.94 -4.48 -12.72
C GLU A 91 -16.48 -5.92 -12.55
N GLN A 92 -15.38 -6.16 -11.83
CA GLN A 92 -14.88 -7.50 -11.53
C GLN A 92 -15.93 -8.33 -10.78
N ALA A 93 -16.58 -7.76 -9.76
CA ALA A 93 -17.61 -8.46 -8.97
C ALA A 93 -18.85 -8.81 -9.80
N VAL A 94 -19.27 -7.92 -10.71
CA VAL A 94 -20.40 -8.19 -11.62
C VAL A 94 -20.03 -9.28 -12.63
N ILE A 95 -18.85 -9.19 -13.25
CA ILE A 95 -18.37 -10.22 -14.18
C ILE A 95 -18.30 -11.58 -13.47
N GLN A 96 -17.76 -11.62 -12.25
CA GLN A 96 -17.69 -12.85 -11.46
C GLN A 96 -19.09 -13.44 -11.18
N LYS A 97 -20.06 -12.60 -10.79
CA LYS A 97 -21.44 -13.06 -10.61
C LYS A 97 -22.07 -13.58 -11.90
N ARG A 98 -21.78 -12.96 -13.04
CA ARG A 98 -22.25 -13.45 -14.34
C ARG A 98 -21.62 -14.79 -14.71
N PHE A 99 -20.33 -14.98 -14.42
CA PHE A 99 -19.66 -16.28 -14.55
C PHE A 99 -20.25 -17.34 -13.61
N GLU A 100 -20.63 -16.99 -12.38
CA GLU A 100 -21.27 -17.92 -11.43
C GLU A 100 -22.73 -18.25 -11.81
N GLU A 101 -23.42 -17.36 -12.53
CA GLU A 101 -24.79 -17.56 -13.01
C GLU A 101 -24.85 -18.32 -14.35
N LEU A 102 -23.78 -18.33 -15.14
CA LEU A 102 -23.64 -19.15 -16.34
C LEU A 102 -23.53 -20.64 -15.94
N GLN A 103 -24.26 -21.52 -16.64
CA GLN A 103 -24.09 -22.97 -16.44
C GLN A 103 -22.71 -23.40 -16.98
N GLU A 104 -22.08 -24.39 -16.35
CA GLU A 104 -20.70 -24.81 -16.64
C GLU A 104 -20.49 -25.14 -18.15
N ASP A 105 -21.54 -25.59 -18.84
CA ASP A 105 -21.61 -25.90 -20.27
C ASP A 105 -21.62 -24.66 -21.19
N GLU A 106 -22.18 -23.53 -20.78
CA GLU A 106 -22.07 -22.26 -21.54
C GLU A 106 -20.70 -21.61 -21.35
N VAL A 107 -20.07 -21.76 -20.18
CA VAL A 107 -18.71 -21.24 -19.93
C VAL A 107 -17.69 -22.01 -20.75
N GLU A 108 -17.81 -23.33 -20.84
CA GLU A 108 -16.93 -24.17 -21.67
C GLU A 108 -17.09 -23.82 -23.17
N ALA A 109 -18.33 -23.60 -23.65
CA ALA A 109 -18.57 -23.18 -25.03
C ALA A 109 -17.98 -21.80 -25.36
N LEU A 110 -18.06 -20.84 -24.43
CA LEU A 110 -17.44 -19.52 -24.58
C LEU A 110 -15.91 -19.56 -24.55
N LEU A 111 -15.31 -20.49 -23.80
CA LEU A 111 -13.86 -20.70 -23.79
C LEU A 111 -13.38 -21.37 -25.07
N ASP A 112 -14.13 -22.33 -25.61
CA ASP A 112 -13.84 -23.01 -26.87
C ASP A 112 -13.89 -22.02 -28.06
N GLU A 113 -14.86 -21.09 -28.06
CA GLU A 113 -14.99 -20.04 -29.11
C GLU A 113 -13.81 -19.04 -29.06
N ILE A 114 -13.33 -18.66 -27.87
CA ILE A 114 -12.16 -17.78 -27.71
C ILE A 114 -10.87 -18.45 -28.20
N ASP A 115 -10.70 -19.74 -27.91
CA ASP A 115 -9.54 -20.49 -28.39
C ASP A 115 -9.61 -20.70 -29.92
N GLU A 116 -10.78 -20.92 -30.50
CA GLU A 116 -10.95 -20.96 -31.96
C GLU A 116 -10.58 -19.63 -32.62
N ASP A 117 -11.06 -18.49 -32.10
CA ASP A 117 -10.73 -17.16 -32.62
C ASP A 117 -9.23 -16.83 -32.48
N ALA A 118 -8.62 -17.15 -31.33
CA ALA A 118 -7.19 -16.93 -31.10
C ALA A 118 -6.29 -17.84 -31.97
N THR A 119 -6.81 -18.99 -32.40
CA THR A 119 -6.12 -19.92 -33.30
C THR A 119 -6.34 -19.52 -34.77
N ALA A 120 -7.54 -19.04 -35.13
CA ALA A 120 -7.85 -18.50 -36.45
C ALA A 120 -7.05 -17.23 -36.76
N GLU A 121 -6.82 -16.34 -35.78
CA GLU A 121 -5.97 -15.17 -35.93
C GLU A 121 -4.50 -15.54 -36.20
N LYS A 122 -3.98 -16.60 -35.55
CA LYS A 122 -2.60 -17.09 -35.75
C LYS A 122 -2.39 -17.79 -37.09
N VAL A 123 -3.44 -18.40 -37.65
CA VAL A 123 -3.40 -19.06 -38.97
C VAL A 123 -3.47 -18.06 -40.13
N ASN A 124 -3.97 -16.84 -39.90
CA ASN A 124 -4.11 -15.81 -40.94
C ASN A 124 -2.88 -14.89 -41.08
N PHE A 125 -1.81 -15.16 -40.32
CA PHE A 125 -0.59 -14.34 -40.26
C PHE A 125 0.66 -15.03 -40.85
N ASP A 126 0.49 -16.15 -41.56
CA ASP A 126 1.53 -16.93 -42.28
C ASP A 126 1.29 -16.87 -43.81
#